data_AF-A0A957TA16-F1
#
_entry.id   AF-A0A957TA16-F1
#
_cell.length_a   1.000
_cell.length_b   1.000
_cell.length_c   1.000
_cell.angle_alpha   90.00
_cell.angle_beta   90.00
_cell.angle_gamma   90.00
#
_symmetry.space_group_name_H-M   'P 1'
#
loop_
_entity.id
_entity.type
_entity.pdbx_description
1 polymer ?
#
loop_
_entity_poly.entity_id
_entity_poly.type
_entity_poly.pdbx_seq_one_letter_code
_entity_poly.pdbx_strand_id
1 'polypeptide(L)'
;SHRGVDRTQPILPFEAPAEARRVSPVETMARYLRHIREGWNTEMAQDDPDALFQHQEIYLTVPASFDAVARELTVQAAQQAGLLHFTLLEEPQAA
;
A
#
# COMPACT_ATOMS: atom_id res chain seq x y z
N SER A 1 -6.45 -13.00 -13.00
CA SER A 1 -5.09 -12.41 -13.10
C SER A 1 -4.97 -11.66 -14.42
N HIS A 2 -4.84 -10.33 -14.41
CA HIS A 2 -4.60 -9.52 -15.61
C HIS A 2 -3.09 -9.36 -15.80
N ARG A 3 -2.43 -10.37 -16.40
CA ARG A 3 -0.96 -10.43 -16.53
C ARG A 3 -0.35 -9.37 -17.46
N GLY A 4 -1.16 -8.70 -18.29
CA GLY A 4 -0.70 -7.69 -19.25
C GLY A 4 -0.94 -6.23 -18.85
N VAL A 5 -1.41 -5.96 -17.63
CA VAL A 5 -1.72 -4.61 -17.19
C VAL A 5 -0.47 -3.97 -16.58
N ASP A 6 -0.06 -2.81 -17.12
CA ASP A 6 0.94 -1.97 -16.48
C ASP A 6 0.33 -1.30 -15.24
N ARG A 7 0.75 -1.79 -14.07
CA ARG A 7 0.24 -1.37 -12.75
C ARG A 7 0.72 0.03 -12.33
N THR A 8 1.61 0.63 -13.12
CA THR A 8 2.11 1.99 -12.90
C THR A 8 1.33 3.05 -13.67
N GLN A 9 0.54 2.64 -14.67
CA GLN A 9 -0.27 3.57 -15.49
C GLN A 9 -1.56 4.00 -14.77
N PRO A 10 -2.07 5.22 -15.03
CA PRO A 10 -3.28 5.74 -14.42
C PRO A 10 -4.55 5.12 -15.05
N ILE A 11 -4.84 3.87 -14.67
CA ILE A 11 -5.94 3.07 -15.23
C ILE A 11 -7.16 2.99 -14.30
N LEU A 12 -7.02 3.37 -13.02
CA LEU A 12 -8.09 3.32 -12.03
C LEU A 12 -8.72 4.70 -11.82
N PRO A 13 -10.03 4.80 -11.52
CA PRO A 13 -11.00 3.70 -11.53
C PRO A 13 -11.31 3.26 -12.97
N PHE A 14 -11.58 1.97 -13.19
CA PHE A 14 -11.75 1.42 -14.54
C PHE A 14 -12.88 2.10 -15.31
N GLU A 15 -14.03 2.28 -14.66
CA GLU A 15 -15.27 2.82 -15.25
C GLU A 15 -15.41 4.34 -15.08
N ALA A 16 -14.29 5.07 -14.90
CA ALA A 16 -14.35 6.51 -14.74
C ALA A 16 -14.79 7.21 -16.05
N PRO A 17 -15.53 8.34 -15.96
CA PRO A 17 -15.71 9.26 -17.09
C PRO A 17 -14.37 9.72 -17.70
N ALA A 18 -14.40 10.22 -18.93
CA ALA A 18 -13.19 10.65 -19.64
C ALA A 18 -12.46 11.80 -18.91
N GLU A 19 -13.21 12.65 -18.21
CA GLU A 19 -12.69 13.81 -17.49
C GLU A 19 -12.24 13.48 -16.06
N ALA A 20 -12.53 12.25 -15.59
CA ALA A 20 -12.21 11.87 -14.23
C ALA A 20 -10.71 11.65 -14.04
N ARG A 21 -10.18 12.15 -12.90
CA ARG A 21 -8.80 11.90 -12.52
C ARG A 21 -8.58 10.41 -12.32
N ARG A 22 -7.66 9.84 -13.11
CA ARG A 22 -7.21 8.47 -12.94
C ARG A 22 -5.91 8.40 -12.15
N VAL A 23 -5.70 7.25 -11.50
CA VAL A 23 -4.54 6.92 -10.69
C VAL A 23 -4.09 5.50 -11.01
N SER A 24 -2.83 5.19 -10.73
CA SER A 24 -2.32 3.83 -10.94
C SER A 24 -2.73 2.90 -9.79
N PRO A 25 -2.76 1.58 -10.01
CA PRO A 25 -2.87 0.60 -8.94
C PRO A 25 -1.83 0.81 -7.82
N VAL A 26 -0.59 1.14 -8.17
CA VAL A 26 0.48 1.44 -7.19
C VAL A 26 0.14 2.67 -6.37
N GLU A 27 -0.27 3.76 -7.01
CA GLU A 27 -0.64 4.98 -6.29
C GLU A 27 -1.90 4.77 -5.43
N THR A 28 -2.85 3.98 -5.91
CA THR A 28 -4.04 3.61 -5.15
C THR A 28 -3.65 2.89 -3.85
N MET A 29 -2.77 1.90 -3.95
CA MET A 29 -2.24 1.18 -2.78
C MET A 29 -1.48 2.11 -1.83
N ALA A 30 -0.64 3.01 -2.35
CA ALA A 30 0.06 4.01 -1.54
C ALA A 30 -0.90 4.93 -0.77
N ARG A 31 -2.00 5.35 -1.41
CA ARG A 31 -3.03 6.16 -0.75
C ARG A 31 -3.74 5.40 0.37
N TYR A 32 -4.05 4.11 0.17
CA TYR A 32 -4.63 3.28 1.23
C TYR A 32 -3.68 3.09 2.41
N LEU A 33 -2.42 2.74 2.16
CA LEU A 33 -1.41 2.58 3.22
C LEU A 33 -1.19 3.90 3.98
N ARG A 34 -1.18 5.03 3.26
CA ARG A 34 -1.08 6.36 3.89
C ARG A 34 -2.28 6.65 4.78
N HIS A 35 -3.48 6.33 4.31
CA HIS A 35 -4.70 6.53 5.09
C HIS A 35 -4.70 5.70 6.38
N ILE A 36 -4.24 4.45 6.33
CA ILE A 36 -4.07 3.59 7.52
C ILE A 36 -3.09 4.23 8.51
N ARG A 37 -1.92 4.66 8.02
CA ARG A 37 -0.91 5.34 8.85
C ARG A 37 -1.46 6.60 9.51
N GLU A 38 -2.14 7.45 8.75
CA GLU A 38 -2.73 8.70 9.23
C GLU A 38 -3.86 8.43 10.24
N GLY A 39 -4.70 7.44 9.99
CA GLY A 39 -5.74 7.00 10.92
C GLY A 39 -5.15 6.52 12.24
N TRP A 40 -4.11 5.67 12.21
CA TRP A 40 -3.40 5.26 13.41
C TRP A 40 -2.80 6.45 14.15
N ASN A 41 -2.09 7.34 13.45
CA ASN A 41 -1.48 8.50 14.08
C ASN A 41 -2.52 9.43 14.72
N THR A 42 -3.71 9.51 14.12
CA THR A 42 -4.82 10.30 14.64
C THR A 42 -5.48 9.66 15.85
N GLU A 43 -5.54 8.34 15.98
CA GLU A 43 -6.28 7.68 17.07
C GLU A 43 -5.36 7.19 18.20
N MET A 44 -4.20 6.65 17.87
CA MET A 44 -3.30 5.96 18.81
C MET A 44 -2.14 6.84 19.28
N ALA A 45 -1.76 7.86 18.52
CA ALA A 45 -0.54 8.65 18.74
C ALA A 45 -0.78 10.13 19.00
N GLN A 46 -2.01 10.53 19.38
CA GLN A 46 -2.37 11.94 19.58
C GLN A 46 -1.47 12.64 20.61
N ASP A 47 -1.22 11.98 21.73
CA ASP A 47 -0.49 12.53 22.87
C ASP A 47 0.90 11.90 23.07
N ASP A 48 1.24 10.91 22.25
CA ASP A 48 2.49 10.16 22.34
C ASP A 48 3.19 10.05 20.97
N PRO A 49 4.24 10.86 20.73
CA PRO A 49 5.03 10.76 19.51
C PRO A 49 5.71 9.40 19.31
N ASP A 50 5.99 8.65 20.37
CA ASP A 50 6.59 7.32 20.26
C ASP A 50 5.57 6.28 19.78
N ALA A 51 4.27 6.56 19.93
CA ALA A 51 3.17 5.73 19.43
C ALA A 51 2.84 5.96 17.94
N LEU A 52 3.54 6.87 17.25
CA LEU A 52 3.36 7.09 15.80
C LEU A 52 3.55 5.78 15.03
N PHE A 53 2.69 5.52 14.05
CA PHE A 53 2.66 4.30 13.25
C PHE A 53 4.03 3.97 12.66
N GLN A 54 4.73 4.97 12.11
CA GLN A 54 6.06 4.80 11.52
C GLN A 54 7.20 4.53 12.51
N HIS A 55 6.94 4.62 13.82
CA HIS A 55 7.88 4.24 14.88
C HIS A 55 7.64 2.81 15.37
N GLN A 56 6.52 2.18 14.96
CA GLN A 56 6.19 0.82 15.35
C GLN A 56 6.93 -0.19 14.47
N GLU A 57 6.98 -1.44 14.95
CA GLU A 57 7.40 -2.55 14.11
C GLU A 57 6.29 -2.90 13.12
N ILE A 58 6.50 -2.56 11.85
CA ILE A 58 5.49 -2.74 10.80
C ILE A 58 5.76 -4.04 10.03
N TYR A 59 4.77 -4.92 10.03
CA TYR A 59 4.72 -6.10 9.17
C TYR A 59 3.68 -5.89 8.07
N LEU A 60 4.13 -5.86 6.82
CA LEU A 60 3.26 -5.75 5.66
C LEU A 60 3.16 -7.11 4.98
N THR A 61 1.96 -7.69 4.94
CA THR A 61 1.74 -8.98 4.29
C THR A 61 1.34 -8.81 2.83
N VAL A 62 1.79 -9.73 1.99
CA VAL A 62 1.35 -9.87 0.60
C VAL A 62 0.90 -11.30 0.33
N PRO A 63 -0.07 -11.53 -0.57
CA PRO A 63 -0.47 -12.88 -0.92
C PRO A 63 0.73 -13.70 -1.42
N ALA A 64 0.86 -14.95 -0.98
CA ALA A 64 1.91 -15.86 -1.45
C ALA A 64 1.91 -16.03 -2.99
N SER A 65 0.75 -15.84 -3.63
CA SER A 65 0.59 -15.89 -5.09
C SER A 65 1.18 -14.69 -5.84
N PHE A 66 1.66 -13.64 -5.16
CA PHE A 66 2.30 -12.51 -5.80
C PHE A 66 3.63 -12.91 -6.45
N ASP A 67 3.78 -12.57 -7.72
CA ASP A 67 5.06 -12.61 -8.41
C ASP A 67 6.03 -11.54 -7.87
N ALA A 68 7.31 -11.65 -8.22
CA ALA A 68 8.35 -10.73 -7.74
C ALA A 68 8.02 -9.26 -8.07
N VAL A 69 7.42 -9.00 -9.24
CA VAL A 69 7.04 -7.64 -9.66
C VAL A 69 5.94 -7.08 -8.78
N ALA A 70 4.92 -7.87 -8.44
CA ALA A 70 3.84 -7.44 -7.56
C ALA A 70 4.35 -7.12 -6.14
N ARG A 71 5.33 -7.89 -5.64
CA ARG A 71 5.99 -7.62 -4.34
C ARG A 71 6.78 -6.32 -4.39
N GLU A 72 7.61 -6.13 -5.42
CA GLU A 72 8.37 -4.89 -5.65
C GLU A 72 7.47 -3.66 -5.69
N LEU A 73 6.36 -3.74 -6.44
CA LEU A 73 5.39 -2.66 -6.54
C LEU A 73 4.65 -2.38 -5.22
N THR A 74 4.47 -3.39 -4.38
CA THR A 74 3.92 -3.23 -3.03
C THR A 74 4.90 -2.48 -2.12
N VAL A 75 6.19 -2.83 -2.20
CA VAL A 75 7.27 -2.10 -1.50
C VAL A 75 7.30 -0.64 -1.94
N GLN A 76 7.24 -0.38 -3.25
CA GLN A 76 7.20 0.99 -3.78
C GLN A 76 5.99 1.77 -3.26
N ALA A 77 4.80 1.16 -3.22
CA ALA A 77 3.61 1.79 -2.68
C ALA A 77 3.74 2.11 -1.18
N ALA A 78 4.31 1.20 -0.38
CA ALA A 78 4.56 1.42 1.04
C ALA A 78 5.54 2.59 1.27
N GLN A 79 6.60 2.67 0.48
CA GLN A 79 7.53 3.80 0.53
C GLN A 79 6.86 5.12 0.15
N GLN A 80 6.01 5.14 -0.89
CA GLN A 80 5.21 6.32 -1.28
C GLN A 80 4.18 6.72 -0.22
N ALA A 81 3.76 5.79 0.64
CA ALA A 81 2.93 6.05 1.80
C ALA A 81 3.73 6.62 2.99
N GLY A 82 5.05 6.67 2.89
CA GLY A 82 5.97 7.10 3.96
C GLY A 82 6.23 6.02 5.00
N LEU A 83 6.09 4.74 4.64
CA LEU A 83 6.53 3.60 5.43
C LEU A 83 7.94 3.22 4.98
N LEU A 84 8.95 3.73 5.69
CA LEU A 84 10.36 3.55 5.33
C LEU A 84 11.01 2.33 6.00
N HIS A 85 10.46 1.89 7.12
CA HIS A 85 10.96 0.75 7.89
C HIS A 85 9.81 -0.23 8.09
N PHE A 86 9.85 -1.35 7.38
CA PHE A 86 8.85 -2.42 7.49
C PHE A 86 9.44 -3.76 7.03
N THR A 87 8.85 -4.84 7.50
CA THR A 87 9.14 -6.21 7.06
C THR A 87 8.03 -6.69 6.13
N LEU A 88 8.39 -7.08 4.91
CA LEU A 88 7.45 -7.70 3.98
C LEU A 88 7.34 -9.19 4.27
N LEU A 89 6.13 -9.68 4.52
CA LEU A 89 5.84 -11.09 4.77
C LEU A 89 4.92 -11.66 3.69
N GLU A 90 5.07 -12.94 3.37
CA GLU A 90 4.06 -13.65 2.59
C GLU A 90 2.94 -14.13 3.52
N GLU A 91 1.69 -13.98 3.10
CA GLU A 91 0.56 -14.58 3.80
C GLU A 91 0.67 -16.11 3.77
N PRO A 92 0.40 -16.81 4.89
CA PRO A 92 0.34 -18.26 4.87
C PRO A 92 -0.70 -18.73 3.85
N GLN A 93 -0.34 -19.71 3.01
CA GLN A 93 -1.33 -20.36 2.14
C GLN A 93 -2.30 -21.16 3.02
N ALA A 94 -3.47 -20.56 3.25
CA ALA A 94 -4.57 -21.00 4.12
C ALA A 94 -4.28 -20.91 5.63
N ALA A 95 -5.11 -20.11 6.31
CA ALA A 95 -5.53 -20.31 7.69
C ALA A 95 -6.99 -20.79 7.68
#